data_AF-A0A257LPS1-F1
#
_entry.id   AF-A0A257LPS1-F1
#
_cell.length_a   1.000
_cell.length_b   1.000
_cell.length_c   1.000
_cell.angle_alpha   90.00
_cell.angle_beta   90.00
_cell.angle_gamma   90.00
#
_symmetry.space_group_name_H-M   'P 1'
#
loop_
_entity.id
_entity.type
_entity.pdbx_description
1 polymer ?
#
loop_
_entity_poly.entity_id
_entity_poly.type
_entity_poly.pdbx_seq_one_letter_code
_entity_poly.pdbx_strand_id
1 'polypeptide(L)'
;TGIGTLNLAGFSETINGLSGNGIVDGTSGTPTLTLGDNNATGQTFSGVIRNTAGTLSVVKNGTGTQTLSGANTYAGSTTVNAGTLVLGNGSALVTAPATVNGGSLDLGTQTIANTLAIAASGTLTGAGFTGAATLAGSVTPGGSGSGLITFASASVASTSSITLQLAGAGTRGTNYDAITVASALALDGTITVSLNGLTPAGG
;
A
#
# COMPACT_ATOMS: atom_id res chain seq x y z
N THR A 1 -12.03 -19.16 23.80
CA THR A 1 -10.91 -19.62 22.96
C THR A 1 -9.81 -18.59 23.07
N GLY A 2 -8.62 -18.96 23.56
CA GLY A 2 -7.51 -18.00 23.69
C GLY A 2 -6.96 -17.63 22.31
N ILE A 3 -6.64 -16.36 22.10
CA ILE A 3 -5.90 -15.92 20.91
C ILE A 3 -4.44 -16.40 21.04
N GLY A 4 -3.90 -17.04 20.00
CA GLY A 4 -2.50 -17.47 19.97
C GLY A 4 -1.54 -16.29 19.78
N THR A 5 -0.34 -16.38 20.36
CA THR A 5 0.74 -15.39 20.15
C THR A 5 1.96 -16.06 19.53
N LEU A 6 2.41 -15.55 18.38
CA LEU A 6 3.74 -15.78 17.84
C LEU A 6 4.68 -14.71 18.42
N ASN A 7 5.54 -15.11 19.35
CA ASN A 7 6.57 -14.24 19.91
C ASN A 7 7.85 -14.38 19.09
N LEU A 8 8.29 -13.29 18.47
CA LEU A 8 9.51 -13.27 17.65
C LEU A 8 10.79 -13.20 18.49
N ALA A 9 10.71 -12.79 19.77
CA ALA A 9 11.85 -12.74 20.70
C ALA A 9 13.11 -12.02 20.18
N GLY A 10 12.94 -11.06 19.26
CA GLY A 10 14.02 -10.31 18.63
C GLY A 10 14.62 -10.93 17.38
N PHE A 11 14.13 -12.10 16.95
CA PHE A 11 14.56 -12.79 15.73
C PHE A 11 13.69 -12.40 14.53
N SER A 12 14.35 -12.22 13.38
CA SER A 12 13.64 -12.03 12.11
C SER A 12 13.13 -13.36 11.59
N GLU A 13 11.88 -13.38 11.16
CA GLU A 13 11.21 -14.58 10.66
C GLU A 13 10.78 -14.38 9.21
N THR A 14 10.92 -15.42 8.40
CA THR A 14 10.40 -15.46 7.03
C THR A 14 9.40 -16.59 6.92
N ILE A 15 8.17 -16.25 6.56
CA ILE A 15 7.05 -17.19 6.48
C ILE A 15 6.37 -17.11 5.12
N ASN A 16 5.76 -18.21 4.71
CA ASN A 16 5.06 -18.27 3.42
C ASN A 16 3.89 -17.26 3.37
N GLY A 17 3.09 -17.18 4.43
CA GLY A 17 2.06 -16.16 4.58
C GLY A 17 1.40 -16.25 5.94
N LEU A 18 0.71 -15.19 6.33
CA LEU A 18 0.14 -15.05 7.66
C LEU A 18 -1.39 -15.08 7.58
N SER A 19 -2.02 -15.98 8.33
CA SER A 19 -3.47 -16.11 8.39
C SER A 19 -3.98 -16.26 9.82
N GLY A 20 -5.23 -15.88 10.05
CA GLY A 20 -5.91 -16.00 11.35
C GLY A 20 -5.98 -14.69 12.13
N ASN A 21 -6.33 -14.79 13.42
CA ASN A 21 -6.69 -13.65 14.27
C ASN A 21 -5.86 -13.53 15.57
N GLY A 22 -4.64 -14.11 15.57
CA GLY A 22 -3.74 -14.11 16.72
C GLY A 22 -2.93 -12.81 16.88
N ILE A 23 -1.86 -12.88 17.66
CA ILE A 23 -0.89 -11.80 17.85
C ILE A 23 0.46 -12.24 17.27
N VAL A 24 1.14 -11.35 16.56
CA VAL A 24 2.59 -11.43 16.32
C VAL A 24 3.26 -10.33 17.12
N ASP A 25 4.23 -10.67 17.96
CA ASP A 25 4.88 -9.70 18.86
C ASP A 25 6.41 -9.73 18.74
N GLY A 26 6.99 -8.60 18.31
CA GLY A 26 8.41 -8.32 18.51
C GLY A 26 8.66 -7.91 19.97
N THR A 27 9.16 -8.82 20.81
CA THR A 27 9.33 -8.55 22.25
C THR A 27 10.70 -7.98 22.64
N SER A 28 11.64 -7.91 21.70
CA SER A 28 12.97 -7.32 21.87
C SER A 28 13.61 -7.04 20.50
N GLY A 29 14.78 -6.38 20.49
CA GLY A 29 15.61 -6.24 19.29
C GLY A 29 14.97 -5.42 18.15
N THR A 30 15.40 -5.70 16.91
CA THR A 30 14.87 -5.06 15.70
C THR A 30 14.42 -6.08 14.63
N PRO A 31 13.59 -7.08 15.01
CA PRO A 31 13.21 -8.15 14.10
C PRO A 31 12.46 -7.64 12.88
N THR A 32 12.54 -8.41 11.80
CA THR A 32 11.73 -8.24 10.61
C THR A 32 10.84 -9.46 10.41
N LEU A 33 9.53 -9.25 10.27
CA LEU A 33 8.61 -10.28 9.82
C LEU A 33 8.47 -10.19 8.30
N THR A 34 9.00 -11.19 7.59
CA THR A 34 8.90 -11.31 6.13
C THR A 34 7.80 -12.29 5.76
N LEU A 35 6.87 -11.83 4.93
CA LEU A 35 5.71 -12.57 4.43
C LEU A 35 5.91 -12.89 2.94
N GLY A 36 5.50 -14.07 2.49
CA GLY A 36 5.44 -14.40 1.05
C GLY A 36 6.58 -15.28 0.52
N ASP A 37 7.32 -15.98 1.38
CA ASP A 37 8.50 -16.77 0.96
C ASP A 37 8.25 -17.77 -0.18
N ASN A 38 7.09 -18.42 -0.20
CA ASN A 38 6.69 -19.38 -1.24
C ASN A 38 5.42 -18.93 -1.97
N ASN A 39 5.31 -17.61 -2.20
CA ASN A 39 4.27 -16.99 -3.02
C ASN A 39 2.82 -17.31 -2.62
N ALA A 40 2.54 -17.55 -1.33
CA ALA A 40 1.17 -17.78 -0.86
C ALA A 40 0.23 -16.64 -1.27
N THR A 41 -0.97 -16.99 -1.73
CA THR A 41 -1.99 -16.06 -2.18
C THR A 41 -3.29 -16.23 -1.40
N GLY A 42 -4.04 -15.14 -1.24
CA GLY A 42 -5.31 -15.15 -0.49
C GLY A 42 -5.14 -15.21 1.03
N GLN A 43 -3.94 -14.99 1.56
CA GLN A 43 -3.69 -15.04 3.00
C GLN A 43 -4.27 -13.80 3.66
N THR A 44 -5.12 -13.98 4.69
CA THR A 44 -5.72 -12.87 5.45
C THR A 44 -5.40 -13.01 6.93
N PHE A 45 -4.73 -12.01 7.47
CA PHE A 45 -4.48 -11.87 8.91
C PHE A 45 -5.34 -10.75 9.47
N SER A 46 -6.30 -11.11 10.33
CA SER A 46 -7.15 -10.17 11.07
C SER A 46 -6.64 -9.90 12.49
N GLY A 47 -5.54 -10.55 12.87
CA GLY A 47 -4.86 -10.36 14.15
C GLY A 47 -4.01 -9.10 14.20
N VAL A 48 -3.26 -8.94 15.29
CA VAL A 48 -2.42 -7.75 15.53
C VAL A 48 -0.94 -8.11 15.41
N ILE A 49 -0.23 -7.39 14.55
CA ILE A 49 1.23 -7.33 14.51
C ILE A 49 1.67 -6.15 15.39
N ARG A 50 2.48 -6.40 16.41
CA ARG A 50 2.92 -5.39 17.39
C ARG A 50 4.37 -5.60 17.82
N ASN A 51 4.92 -4.65 18.56
CA ASN A 51 6.11 -4.88 19.36
C ASN A 51 5.92 -4.37 20.79
N THR A 52 6.19 -5.23 21.77
CA THR A 52 6.21 -4.85 23.19
C THR A 52 7.48 -4.08 23.54
N ALA A 53 8.62 -4.40 22.91
CA ALA A 53 9.87 -3.66 23.05
C ALA A 53 10.70 -3.74 21.77
N GLY A 54 11.66 -2.84 21.62
CA GLY A 54 12.42 -2.72 20.38
C GLY A 54 11.54 -2.21 19.22
N THR A 55 11.82 -2.65 18.00
CA THR A 55 11.05 -2.27 16.81
C THR A 55 10.82 -3.48 15.92
N LEU A 56 9.58 -3.71 15.47
CA LEU A 56 9.28 -4.73 14.46
C LEU A 56 8.99 -4.07 13.12
N SER A 57 9.69 -4.50 12.06
CA SER A 57 9.38 -4.12 10.67
C SER A 57 8.66 -5.25 9.95
N VAL A 58 7.86 -4.90 8.94
CA VAL A 58 7.11 -5.87 8.12
C VAL A 58 7.55 -5.79 6.67
N VAL A 59 7.86 -6.94 6.08
CA VAL A 59 8.25 -7.05 4.67
C VAL A 59 7.30 -7.99 3.94
N LYS A 60 6.80 -7.58 2.79
CA LYS A 60 6.06 -8.43 1.85
C LYS A 60 6.94 -8.77 0.65
N ASN A 61 7.29 -10.04 0.54
CA ASN A 61 8.01 -10.67 -0.57
C ASN A 61 7.09 -11.62 -1.34
N GLY A 62 7.62 -12.25 -2.39
CA GLY A 62 6.93 -13.23 -3.22
C GLY A 62 5.78 -12.65 -4.04
N THR A 63 5.35 -13.36 -5.07
CA THR A 63 4.37 -12.90 -6.06
C THR A 63 2.92 -12.98 -5.58
N GLY A 64 2.65 -13.70 -4.48
CA GLY A 64 1.31 -13.87 -3.95
C GLY A 64 0.75 -12.65 -3.22
N THR A 65 -0.46 -12.80 -2.67
CA THR A 65 -1.22 -11.75 -1.98
C THR A 65 -1.32 -12.02 -0.48
N GLN A 66 -1.02 -11.00 0.32
CA GLN A 66 -1.27 -10.96 1.77
C GLN A 66 -2.20 -9.79 2.09
N THR A 67 -3.27 -10.05 2.84
CA THR A 67 -4.18 -9.05 3.38
C THR A 67 -3.93 -8.87 4.88
N LEU A 68 -3.77 -7.63 5.33
CA LEU A 68 -3.73 -7.25 6.74
C LEU A 68 -5.01 -6.49 7.08
N SER A 69 -5.89 -7.11 7.87
CA SER A 69 -7.20 -6.55 8.26
C SER A 69 -7.28 -6.18 9.75
N GLY A 70 -6.26 -6.50 10.54
CA GLY A 70 -6.16 -6.07 11.92
C GLY A 70 -5.58 -4.65 12.06
N ALA A 71 -5.83 -4.04 13.21
CA ALA A 71 -5.20 -2.78 13.59
C ALA A 71 -3.81 -3.07 14.20
N ASN A 72 -2.76 -2.83 13.43
CA ASN A 72 -1.39 -3.16 13.82
C ASN A 72 -0.75 -2.03 14.62
N THR A 73 0.21 -2.36 15.49
CA THR A 73 0.90 -1.42 16.38
C THR A 73 2.41 -1.65 16.44
N TYR A 74 3.00 -2.32 15.45
CA TYR A 74 4.45 -2.35 15.32
C TYR A 74 5.00 -0.93 15.04
N ALA A 75 6.28 -0.69 15.29
CA ALA A 75 6.87 0.65 15.20
C ALA A 75 7.83 0.81 14.02
N GLY A 76 8.22 -0.28 13.37
CA GLY A 76 9.09 -0.27 12.19
C GLY A 76 8.35 0.04 10.89
N SER A 77 9.13 0.16 9.81
CA SER A 77 8.59 0.43 8.47
C SER A 77 7.89 -0.79 7.86
N THR A 78 7.06 -0.53 6.85
CA THR A 78 6.55 -1.57 5.94
C THR A 78 7.24 -1.48 4.59
N THR A 79 7.70 -2.62 4.06
CA THR A 79 8.28 -2.71 2.72
C THR A 79 7.55 -3.75 1.88
N VAL A 80 7.13 -3.38 0.67
CA VAL A 80 6.54 -4.29 -0.30
C VAL A 80 7.53 -4.51 -1.44
N ASN A 81 8.26 -5.61 -1.39
CA ASN A 81 9.24 -5.96 -2.41
C ASN A 81 8.61 -6.61 -3.64
N ALA A 82 7.59 -7.46 -3.46
CA ALA A 82 6.92 -8.19 -4.54
C ALA A 82 5.49 -8.61 -4.16
N GLY A 83 4.70 -8.97 -5.19
CA GLY A 83 3.31 -9.39 -5.05
C GLY A 83 2.43 -8.26 -4.51
N THR A 84 1.36 -8.61 -3.79
CA THR A 84 0.39 -7.60 -3.30
C THR A 84 0.25 -7.64 -1.78
N LEU A 85 0.36 -6.48 -1.15
CA LEU A 85 -0.07 -6.24 0.23
C LEU A 85 -1.39 -5.47 0.20
N VAL A 86 -2.48 -6.09 0.65
CA VAL A 86 -3.82 -5.50 0.70
C VAL A 86 -4.11 -5.00 2.11
N LEU A 87 -4.62 -3.78 2.23
CA LEU A 87 -5.08 -3.22 3.50
C LEU A 87 -6.58 -3.46 3.67
N GLY A 88 -6.94 -4.27 4.66
CA GLY A 88 -8.33 -4.44 5.10
C GLY A 88 -8.72 -3.53 6.26
N ASN A 89 -7.81 -2.70 6.75
CA ASN A 89 -8.01 -1.78 7.87
C ASN A 89 -7.19 -0.49 7.67
N GLY A 90 -7.70 0.67 8.13
CA GLY A 90 -6.98 1.96 8.02
C GLY A 90 -5.73 2.03 8.91
N SER A 91 -5.67 1.17 9.93
CA SER A 91 -4.51 0.96 10.80
C SER A 91 -3.79 -0.35 10.48
N ALA A 92 -3.98 -0.92 9.28
CA ALA A 92 -3.23 -2.10 8.83
C ALA A 92 -1.73 -1.79 8.69
N LEU A 93 -1.39 -0.55 8.34
CA LEU A 93 -0.04 -0.01 8.47
C LEU A 93 0.02 0.92 9.68
N VAL A 94 1.16 0.95 10.35
CA VAL A 94 1.47 1.97 11.36
C VAL A 94 1.92 3.25 10.68
N THR A 95 2.01 4.39 11.37
CA THR A 95 2.31 5.70 10.74
C THR A 95 3.74 5.87 10.24
N ALA A 96 4.63 4.90 10.50
CA ALA A 96 5.98 4.88 9.96
C ALA A 96 5.96 4.89 8.41
N PRO A 97 7.02 5.38 7.76
CA PRO A 97 7.11 5.36 6.30
C PRO A 97 6.96 3.95 5.73
N ALA A 98 6.32 3.85 4.57
CA ALA A 98 6.23 2.61 3.81
C ALA A 98 6.85 2.76 2.42
N THR A 99 7.50 1.69 1.96
CA THR A 99 8.18 1.65 0.66
C THR A 99 7.61 0.52 -0.19
N VAL A 100 7.33 0.81 -1.45
CA VAL A 100 6.88 -0.16 -2.44
C VAL A 100 7.95 -0.26 -3.52
N ASN A 101 8.71 -1.35 -3.51
CA ASN A 101 9.85 -1.54 -4.42
C ASN A 101 9.39 -2.11 -5.77
N GLY A 102 8.97 -3.38 -5.78
CA GLY A 102 8.56 -4.11 -6.99
C GLY A 102 7.20 -4.81 -6.87
N GLY A 103 6.47 -4.57 -5.77
CA GLY A 103 5.12 -5.10 -5.56
C GLY A 103 4.04 -4.01 -5.64
N SER A 104 2.86 -4.36 -5.15
CA SER A 104 1.69 -3.50 -5.09
C SER A 104 1.25 -3.30 -3.64
N LEU A 105 1.08 -2.05 -3.23
CA LEU A 105 0.32 -1.69 -2.04
C LEU A 105 -1.10 -1.35 -2.48
N ASP A 106 -2.04 -2.22 -2.12
CA ASP A 106 -3.47 -2.04 -2.41
C ASP A 106 -4.19 -1.55 -1.16
N LEU A 107 -4.66 -0.31 -1.21
CA LEU A 107 -5.39 0.30 -0.10
C LEU A 107 -6.82 -0.24 0.03
N GLY A 108 -7.33 -0.94 -0.99
CA GLY A 108 -8.75 -1.29 -1.08
C GLY A 108 -9.60 -0.04 -0.92
N THR A 109 -10.38 0.00 0.16
CA THR A 109 -11.25 1.12 0.55
C THR A 109 -10.72 1.93 1.74
N GLN A 110 -9.46 1.72 2.14
CA GLN A 110 -8.91 2.26 3.39
C GLN A 110 -8.20 3.60 3.18
N THR A 111 -8.39 4.51 4.15
CA THR A 111 -7.66 5.78 4.18
C THR A 111 -6.40 5.65 5.02
N ILE A 112 -5.25 6.01 4.44
CA ILE A 112 -3.97 6.10 5.15
C ILE A 112 -3.25 7.41 4.84
N ALA A 113 -2.40 7.86 5.75
CA ALA A 113 -1.65 9.12 5.65
C ALA A 113 -0.12 8.93 5.76
N ASN A 114 0.35 7.71 5.59
CA ASN A 114 1.78 7.37 5.60
C ASN A 114 2.56 8.21 4.58
N THR A 115 3.83 8.48 4.89
CA THR A 115 4.78 8.88 3.83
C THR A 115 5.12 7.65 3.00
N LEU A 116 4.93 7.73 1.68
CA LEU A 116 5.18 6.64 0.75
C LEU A 116 6.34 6.92 -0.20
N ALA A 117 7.17 5.91 -0.43
CA ALA A 117 8.10 5.86 -1.54
C ALA A 117 7.70 4.72 -2.47
N ILE A 118 7.31 5.05 -3.71
CA ILE A 118 6.96 4.07 -4.75
C ILE A 118 8.11 4.01 -5.74
N ALA A 119 8.94 2.97 -5.68
CA ALA A 119 10.08 2.80 -6.58
C ALA A 119 9.62 2.45 -8.01
N ALA A 120 10.56 2.40 -8.96
CA ALA A 120 10.27 2.29 -10.39
C ALA A 120 9.34 1.12 -10.79
N SER A 121 9.39 -0.01 -10.07
CA SER A 121 8.54 -1.18 -10.31
C SER A 121 7.42 -1.34 -9.30
N GLY A 122 7.22 -0.36 -8.42
CA GLY A 122 6.20 -0.35 -7.40
C GLY A 122 4.87 0.17 -7.94
N THR A 123 3.78 -0.28 -7.32
CA THR A 123 2.42 0.20 -7.59
C THR A 123 1.72 0.62 -6.31
N LEU A 124 1.09 1.78 -6.33
CA LEU A 124 0.04 2.15 -5.37
C LEU A 124 -1.32 2.03 -6.06
N THR A 125 -2.24 1.28 -5.47
CA THR A 125 -3.60 1.09 -5.98
C THR A 125 -4.66 1.20 -4.89
N GLY A 126 -5.94 1.23 -5.27
CA GLY A 126 -7.07 1.44 -4.38
C GLY A 126 -7.41 2.93 -4.20
N ALA A 127 -8.15 3.27 -3.16
CA ALA A 127 -8.57 4.63 -2.86
C ALA A 127 -8.13 5.06 -1.45
N GLY A 128 -8.18 6.37 -1.15
CA GLY A 128 -8.05 6.86 0.22
C GLY A 128 -6.64 7.24 0.68
N PHE A 129 -5.63 7.22 -0.20
CA PHE A 129 -4.34 7.80 0.18
C PHE A 129 -4.48 9.31 0.46
N THR A 130 -3.80 9.79 1.52
CA THR A 130 -3.80 11.20 1.97
C THR A 130 -2.41 11.73 2.36
N GLY A 131 -1.37 10.89 2.31
CA GLY A 131 -0.02 11.22 2.78
C GLY A 131 0.85 11.91 1.73
N ALA A 132 2.12 12.16 2.08
CA ALA A 132 3.13 12.63 1.14
C ALA A 132 3.71 11.44 0.36
N ALA A 133 4.07 11.63 -0.92
CA ALA A 133 4.67 10.57 -1.73
C ALA A 133 5.83 11.02 -2.62
N THR A 134 6.83 10.16 -2.74
CA THR A 134 7.81 10.18 -3.85
C THR A 134 7.48 9.03 -4.79
N LEU A 135 7.25 9.35 -6.06
CA LEU A 135 6.82 8.41 -7.09
C LEU A 135 7.94 8.27 -8.11
N ALA A 136 8.41 7.04 -8.31
CA ALA A 136 9.18 6.61 -9.47
C ALA A 136 8.48 5.48 -10.24
N GLY A 137 7.52 4.79 -9.62
CA GLY A 137 6.68 3.77 -10.22
C GLY A 137 5.27 4.26 -10.54
N SER A 138 4.31 3.36 -10.38
CA SER A 138 2.94 3.51 -10.87
C SER A 138 1.92 3.85 -9.78
N VAL A 139 0.91 4.65 -10.14
CA VAL A 139 -0.27 4.92 -9.32
C VAL A 139 -1.54 4.66 -10.12
N THR A 140 -2.44 3.85 -9.58
CA THR A 140 -3.72 3.46 -10.21
C THR A 140 -4.86 3.63 -9.19
N PRO A 141 -5.46 4.82 -9.06
CA PRO A 141 -6.61 5.02 -8.17
C PRO A 141 -7.72 4.00 -8.50
N GLY A 142 -8.40 3.45 -7.50
CA GLY A 142 -9.53 2.53 -7.69
C GLY A 142 -9.18 1.13 -8.23
N GLY A 143 -7.95 0.91 -8.68
CA GLY A 143 -7.53 -0.35 -9.31
C GLY A 143 -8.28 -0.60 -10.62
N SER A 144 -9.13 -1.64 -10.65
CA SER A 144 -10.00 -1.93 -11.80
C SER A 144 -11.29 -1.10 -11.81
N GLY A 145 -11.64 -0.48 -10.68
CA GLY A 145 -12.76 0.45 -10.55
C GLY A 145 -12.29 1.89 -10.52
N SER A 146 -13.17 2.78 -10.09
CA SER A 146 -12.87 4.19 -9.86
C SER A 146 -12.36 4.44 -8.44
N GLY A 147 -11.48 5.42 -8.27
CA GLY A 147 -11.01 5.82 -6.94
C GLY A 147 -10.44 7.22 -6.86
N LEU A 148 -10.38 7.76 -5.64
CA LEU A 148 -9.74 9.03 -5.34
C LEU A 148 -8.49 8.80 -4.50
N ILE A 149 -7.36 9.31 -4.99
CA ILE A 149 -6.12 9.45 -4.23
C ILE A 149 -5.86 10.94 -3.99
N THR A 150 -5.54 11.30 -2.75
CA THR A 150 -5.12 12.65 -2.38
C THR A 150 -3.69 12.60 -1.87
N PHE A 151 -2.78 13.31 -2.51
CA PHE A 151 -1.43 13.49 -1.98
C PHE A 151 -1.40 14.75 -1.12
N ALA A 152 -0.86 14.67 0.09
CA ALA A 152 -0.48 15.86 0.84
C ALA A 152 0.54 16.68 0.05
N SER A 153 1.57 16.01 -0.46
CA SER A 153 2.52 16.50 -1.45
C SER A 153 2.98 15.34 -2.33
N ALA A 154 3.37 15.63 -3.57
CA ALA A 154 3.85 14.62 -4.51
C ALA A 154 5.10 15.09 -5.25
N SER A 155 6.14 14.27 -5.23
CA SER A 155 7.28 14.36 -6.14
C SER A 155 7.19 13.23 -7.15
N VAL A 156 7.07 13.55 -8.43
CA VAL A 156 6.84 12.58 -9.51
C VAL A 156 8.05 12.54 -10.44
N ALA A 157 8.77 11.42 -10.44
CA ALA A 157 9.92 11.20 -11.31
C ALA A 157 9.48 11.00 -12.76
N SER A 158 10.39 11.24 -13.70
CA SER A 158 10.15 11.05 -15.14
C SER A 158 9.77 9.62 -15.55
N THR A 159 10.07 8.62 -14.71
CA THR A 159 9.73 7.21 -14.94
C THR A 159 8.35 6.82 -14.42
N SER A 160 7.67 7.71 -13.68
CA SER A 160 6.39 7.39 -13.08
C SER A 160 5.27 7.30 -14.11
N SER A 161 4.31 6.42 -13.84
CA SER A 161 3.06 6.32 -14.58
C SER A 161 1.87 6.53 -13.66
N ILE A 162 0.89 7.30 -14.13
CA ILE A 162 -0.37 7.52 -13.44
C ILE A 162 -1.47 7.12 -14.41
N THR A 163 -2.21 6.07 -14.08
CA THR A 163 -3.31 5.59 -14.92
C THR A 163 -4.62 6.00 -14.27
N LEU A 164 -5.46 6.70 -15.02
CA LEU A 164 -6.78 7.14 -14.60
C LEU A 164 -7.84 6.56 -15.52
N GLN A 165 -8.82 5.87 -14.95
CA GLN A 165 -10.09 5.59 -15.59
C GLN A 165 -10.87 6.90 -15.73
N LEU A 166 -11.20 7.29 -16.95
CA LEU A 166 -11.99 8.49 -17.25
C LEU A 166 -13.37 8.07 -17.77
N ALA A 167 -14.43 8.76 -17.34
CA ALA A 167 -15.81 8.54 -17.78
C ALA A 167 -16.45 9.86 -18.22
N GLY A 168 -17.47 9.79 -19.09
CA GLY A 168 -18.05 10.96 -19.76
C GLY A 168 -18.84 11.94 -18.86
N ALA A 169 -19.36 11.48 -17.70
CA ALA A 169 -20.01 12.33 -16.70
C ALA A 169 -20.06 11.64 -15.32
N GLY A 170 -20.16 12.41 -14.23
CA GLY A 170 -20.39 11.89 -12.87
C GLY A 170 -19.51 12.50 -11.77
N THR A 171 -19.49 11.86 -10.60
CA THR A 171 -18.74 12.28 -9.41
C THR A 171 -17.29 11.77 -9.47
N ARG A 172 -16.32 12.67 -9.29
CA ARG A 172 -14.88 12.36 -9.20
C ARG A 172 -14.62 11.30 -8.13
N GLY A 173 -13.78 10.32 -8.42
CA GLY A 173 -13.43 9.22 -7.51
C GLY A 173 -14.50 8.15 -7.32
N THR A 174 -15.68 8.33 -7.93
CA THR A 174 -16.80 7.36 -7.89
C THR A 174 -17.20 6.89 -9.27
N ASN A 175 -17.25 7.79 -10.26
CA ASN A 175 -17.56 7.43 -11.66
C ASN A 175 -16.31 7.31 -12.52
N TYR A 176 -15.23 7.96 -12.09
CA TYR A 176 -13.93 7.98 -12.74
C TYR A 176 -12.87 8.26 -11.70
N ASP A 177 -11.62 7.91 -12.01
CA ASP A 177 -10.50 8.13 -11.13
C ASP A 177 -10.21 9.61 -10.91
N ALA A 178 -9.65 9.91 -9.77
CA ALA A 178 -9.21 11.25 -9.45
C ALA A 178 -7.92 11.21 -8.64
N ILE A 179 -7.05 12.16 -8.94
CA ILE A 179 -5.92 12.52 -8.11
C ILE A 179 -6.07 13.97 -7.70
N THR A 180 -5.77 14.24 -6.43
CA THR A 180 -5.65 15.59 -5.88
C THR A 180 -4.28 15.72 -5.23
N VAL A 181 -3.62 16.88 -5.39
CA VAL A 181 -2.39 17.20 -4.65
C VAL A 181 -2.68 18.46 -3.85
N ALA A 182 -2.69 18.35 -2.53
CA ALA A 182 -3.14 19.41 -1.63
C ALA A 182 -2.10 20.54 -1.48
N SER A 183 -0.82 20.24 -1.70
CA SER A 183 0.28 21.18 -1.59
C SER A 183 1.19 21.10 -2.84
N ALA A 184 2.50 21.08 -2.66
CA ALA A 184 3.46 21.06 -3.76
C ALA A 184 3.34 19.78 -4.61
N LEU A 185 3.28 20.00 -5.94
CA LEU A 185 3.51 18.99 -6.96
C LEU A 185 4.82 19.32 -7.67
N ALA A 186 5.82 18.45 -7.53
CA ALA A 186 7.06 18.52 -8.31
C ALA A 186 7.01 17.47 -9.42
N LEU A 187 7.28 17.88 -10.66
CA LEU A 187 7.32 17.01 -11.83
C LEU A 187 8.71 17.06 -12.45
N ASP A 188 9.37 15.92 -12.55
CA ASP A 188 10.73 15.79 -13.10
C ASP A 188 10.72 15.32 -14.58
N GLY A 189 9.58 15.41 -15.25
CA GLY A 189 9.40 14.89 -16.61
C GLY A 189 8.23 15.51 -17.37
N THR A 190 7.88 14.91 -18.50
CA THR A 190 6.77 15.35 -19.36
C THR A 190 5.45 14.71 -18.95
N ILE A 191 4.36 15.47 -19.02
CA ILE A 191 3.01 14.91 -18.94
C ILE A 191 2.61 14.42 -20.33
N THR A 192 2.39 13.12 -20.47
CA THR A 192 1.81 12.52 -21.68
C THR A 192 0.38 12.09 -21.39
N VAL A 193 -0.58 12.69 -22.08
CA VAL A 193 -2.00 12.32 -21.97
C VAL A 193 -2.39 11.52 -23.21
N SER A 194 -2.66 10.23 -23.03
CA SER A 194 -3.19 9.35 -24.09
C SER A 194 -4.65 9.05 -23.82
N LEU A 195 -5.54 9.59 -24.64
CA LEU A 195 -6.98 9.39 -24.53
C LEU A 195 -7.41 8.33 -25.54
N ASN A 196 -7.66 7.10 -25.08
CA ASN A 196 -8.22 6.04 -25.91
C ASN A 196 -9.73 5.95 -25.68
N GLY A 197 -10.54 6.17 -26.71
CA GLY A 197 -11.99 5.91 -26.66
C GLY A 197 -12.85 7.01 -26.04
N LEU A 198 -12.34 8.24 -25.85
CA LEU A 198 -13.21 9.37 -25.54
C LEU A 198 -13.92 9.86 -26.81
N THR A 199 -15.22 9.64 -26.90
CA THR A 199 -16.10 10.35 -27.82
C THR A 199 -16.51 11.67 -27.14
N PRO A 200 -16.12 12.84 -27.66
CA PRO A 200 -16.62 14.11 -27.12
C PRO A 200 -18.14 14.13 -27.21
N ALA A 201 -18.83 14.43 -26.12
CA ALA A 201 -20.25 14.76 -26.20
C ALA A 201 -20.36 16.02 -27.05
N GLY A 202 -21.07 15.95 -28.19
CA GLY A 202 -21.25 17.08 -29.11
C GLY A 202 -21.73 18.32 -28.35
N GLY A 203 -21.09 19.45 -28.63
CA GLY A 203 -21.42 20.77 -28.06
C GLY A 203 -22.70 21.36 -28.63
#